data_AF-A0A9P0Z493-F1
#
_entry.id   AF-A0A9P0Z493-F1
#
_cell.length_a   1.000
_cell.length_b   1.000
_cell.length_c   1.000
_cell.angle_alpha   90.00
_cell.angle_beta   90.00
_cell.angle_gamma   90.00
#
_symmetry.space_group_name_H-M   'P 1'
#
loop_
_entity.id
_entity.type
_entity.pdbx_description
1 polymer ?
#
loop_
_entity_poly.entity_id
_entity_poly.type
_entity_poly.pdbx_seq_one_letter_code
_entity_poly.pdbx_strand_id
1 'polypeptide(L)'
;MDVIRQDVSVLTLLSEVLCLLDMVVNSFAHMISTKPVDRYIRPQFTCDGPLAIDSGRHPILESIHTDFIPNNIFLSEASNMGIVMGPNMSGKSTYLQQVCLIVIVAQIGCYVPARFANLRVFDRIFTRMGTADCLEYNCSTFMTEMKETAFIVQNISERSLVVMDELGRATSSSDGFAMAWSCCEHLLALKAYTIFATHMENLSELATLYPNVKILHFHVEVKNNRMDFKFQLKDGKCHVPHYGLMLAGVAGLPSSVIETAKRITSTITLKKTKRAEVNCQQNNDLQMIYRVVQRLICLKYSNQNEDSLRESLQNLKECYIGGRV
;
A
#
# COMPACT_ATOMS: atom_id res chain seq x y z
N MET A 1 42.14 -38.38 9.01
CA MET A 1 41.82 -37.15 8.25
C MET A 1 41.51 -37.47 6.79
N ASP A 2 42.31 -38.28 6.08
CA ASP A 2 42.06 -38.54 4.65
C ASP A 2 40.82 -39.40 4.34
N VAL A 3 40.39 -40.26 5.28
CA VAL A 3 39.12 -41.01 5.15
C VAL A 3 37.92 -40.06 5.17
N ILE A 4 37.88 -39.11 6.11
CA ILE A 4 36.80 -38.11 6.21
C ILE A 4 36.80 -37.19 4.98
N ARG A 5 37.97 -36.88 4.41
CA ARG A 5 38.10 -36.05 3.20
C ARG A 5 37.40 -36.68 1.99
N GLN A 6 37.33 -38.01 1.90
CA GLN A 6 36.63 -38.70 0.80
C GLN A 6 35.11 -38.51 0.90
N ASP A 7 34.58 -38.34 2.12
CA ASP A 7 33.15 -38.21 2.38
C ASP A 7 32.67 -36.76 2.52
N VAL A 8 33.54 -35.76 2.28
CA VAL A 8 33.20 -34.33 2.45
C VAL A 8 31.97 -33.95 1.63
N SER A 9 31.86 -34.43 0.39
CA SER A 9 30.71 -34.15 -0.47
C SER A 9 29.39 -34.65 0.14
N VAL A 10 29.39 -35.84 0.73
CA VAL A 10 28.22 -36.43 1.40
C VAL A 10 27.87 -35.66 2.67
N LEU A 11 28.88 -35.24 3.45
CA LEU A 11 28.67 -34.46 4.66
C LEU A 11 28.13 -33.05 4.35
N THR A 12 28.58 -32.41 3.27
CA THR A 12 28.02 -31.13 2.82
C THR A 12 26.57 -31.28 2.39
N LEU A 13 26.24 -32.31 1.60
CA LEU A 13 24.85 -32.59 1.21
C LEU A 13 23.96 -32.85 2.43
N LEU A 14 24.45 -33.64 3.39
CA LEU A 14 23.72 -33.89 4.64
C LEU A 14 23.45 -32.59 5.40
N SER A 15 24.44 -31.69 5.48
CA SER A 15 24.28 -30.38 6.12
C SER A 15 23.22 -29.53 5.40
N GLU A 16 23.20 -29.50 4.07
CA GLU A 16 22.20 -28.75 3.30
C GLU A 16 20.78 -29.27 3.54
N VAL A 17 20.61 -30.59 3.54
CA VAL A 17 19.32 -31.23 3.82
C VAL A 17 18.86 -30.97 5.25
N LEU A 18 19.77 -31.04 6.23
CA LEU A 18 19.45 -30.73 7.64
C LEU A 18 19.05 -29.26 7.80
N CYS A 19 19.77 -28.33 7.18
CA CYS A 19 19.43 -26.90 7.20
C CYS A 19 18.05 -26.63 6.57
N LEU A 20 17.73 -27.29 5.44
CA LEU A 20 16.42 -27.14 4.80
C LEU A 20 15.30 -27.68 5.70
N LEU A 21 15.51 -28.85 6.33
CA LEU A 21 14.54 -29.46 7.23
C LEU A 21 14.33 -28.61 8.49
N ASP A 22 15.40 -28.07 9.06
CA ASP A 22 15.34 -27.16 10.21
C ASP A 22 14.55 -25.89 9.87
N MET A 23 14.82 -25.28 8.71
CA MET A 23 14.09 -24.10 8.24
C MET A 23 12.59 -24.38 8.06
N VAL A 24 12.23 -25.48 7.40
CA VAL A 24 10.81 -25.78 7.10
C VAL A 24 10.05 -26.23 8.34
N VAL A 25 10.62 -27.13 9.14
CA VAL A 25 9.92 -27.78 10.26
C VAL A 25 10.07 -26.96 11.54
N ASN A 26 11.29 -26.72 11.99
CA ASN A 26 11.55 -26.12 13.29
C ASN A 26 11.33 -24.61 13.29
N SER A 27 11.50 -23.94 12.16
CA SER A 27 11.22 -22.50 12.03
C SER A 27 9.80 -22.25 11.52
N PHE A 28 9.51 -22.53 10.25
CA PHE A 28 8.23 -22.12 9.64
C PHE A 28 7.02 -22.84 10.25
N ALA A 29 7.01 -24.17 10.21
CA ALA A 29 5.85 -24.94 10.68
C ALA A 29 5.60 -24.75 12.19
N HIS A 30 6.66 -24.74 13.00
CA HIS A 30 6.54 -24.48 14.44
C HIS A 30 5.95 -23.09 14.71
N MET A 31 6.49 -22.03 14.12
CA MET A 31 6.04 -20.65 14.33
C MET A 31 4.56 -20.49 13.95
N ILE A 32 4.12 -21.08 12.85
CA ILE A 32 2.71 -21.08 12.43
C ILE A 32 1.83 -21.87 13.41
N SER A 33 2.28 -23.05 13.88
CA SER A 33 1.51 -23.94 14.76
C SER A 33 1.21 -23.35 16.14
N THR A 34 2.05 -22.43 16.61
CA THR A 34 1.84 -21.73 17.89
C THR A 34 0.79 -20.63 17.83
N LYS A 35 0.32 -20.27 16.62
CA LYS A 35 -0.65 -19.20 16.41
C LYS A 35 -2.07 -19.77 16.31
N PRO A 36 -3.11 -18.97 16.61
CA PRO A 36 -4.48 -19.42 16.45
C PRO A 36 -4.76 -19.89 15.02
N VAL A 37 -5.63 -20.90 14.92
CA VAL A 37 -6.16 -21.40 13.64
C VAL A 37 -6.76 -20.21 12.87
N ASP A 38 -6.54 -20.19 11.55
CA ASP A 38 -6.95 -19.11 10.62
C ASP A 38 -6.15 -17.79 10.72
N ARG A 39 -5.03 -17.75 11.46
CA ARG A 39 -4.13 -16.58 11.39
C ARG A 39 -3.20 -16.57 10.19
N TYR A 40 -2.73 -17.74 9.78
CA TYR A 40 -1.79 -17.90 8.68
C TYR A 40 -2.41 -18.75 7.60
N ILE A 41 -2.18 -18.37 6.34
CA ILE A 41 -2.71 -19.07 5.17
C ILE A 41 -1.57 -19.38 4.20
N ARG A 42 -1.70 -20.50 3.49
CA ARG A 42 -0.84 -20.81 2.35
C ARG A 42 -1.16 -19.80 1.23
N PRO A 43 -0.22 -18.95 0.81
CA PRO A 43 -0.48 -18.02 -0.28
C PRO A 43 -0.65 -18.79 -1.60
N GLN A 44 -1.51 -18.28 -2.47
CA GLN A 44 -1.62 -18.72 -3.86
C GLN A 44 -0.77 -17.83 -4.75
N PHE A 45 -0.10 -18.44 -5.73
CA PHE A 45 0.72 -17.72 -6.68
C PHE A 45 0.09 -17.74 -8.07
N THR A 46 0.14 -16.58 -8.72
CA THR A 46 -0.23 -16.40 -10.12
C THR A 46 0.96 -15.81 -10.89
N CYS A 47 1.06 -16.08 -12.19
CA CYS A 47 2.12 -15.48 -13.01
C CYS A 47 1.89 -13.98 -13.21
N ASP A 48 0.69 -13.61 -13.66
CA ASP A 48 0.32 -12.23 -13.99
C ASP A 48 -1.05 -11.84 -13.40
N GLY A 49 -1.39 -12.42 -12.24
CA GLY A 49 -2.64 -12.14 -11.52
C GLY A 49 -2.54 -10.96 -10.55
N PRO A 50 -3.64 -10.68 -9.82
CA PRO A 50 -3.69 -9.58 -8.87
C PRO A 50 -2.87 -9.86 -7.60
N LEU A 51 -2.44 -8.79 -6.94
CA LEU A 51 -2.00 -8.79 -5.54
C LEU A 51 -3.25 -8.57 -4.70
N ALA A 52 -3.79 -9.64 -4.12
CA ALA A 52 -4.97 -9.62 -3.28
C ALA A 52 -4.66 -10.23 -1.93
N ILE A 53 -4.65 -9.41 -0.88
CA ILE A 53 -4.49 -9.85 0.50
C ILE A 53 -5.71 -9.36 1.29
N ASP A 54 -6.40 -10.30 1.91
CA ASP A 54 -7.54 -10.03 2.78
C ASP A 54 -7.13 -10.25 4.24
N SER A 55 -7.43 -9.27 5.06
CA SER A 55 -7.10 -9.21 6.48
C SER A 55 -5.62 -9.49 6.75
N GLY A 56 -4.73 -8.87 5.96
CA GLY A 56 -3.29 -8.98 6.13
C GLY A 56 -2.83 -8.31 7.42
N ARG A 57 -1.80 -8.89 8.05
CA ARG A 57 -1.18 -8.38 9.28
C ARG A 57 0.32 -8.25 9.12
N HIS A 58 0.92 -7.36 9.89
CA HIS A 58 2.36 -7.18 9.89
C HIS A 58 3.04 -8.36 10.62
N PRO A 59 3.89 -9.19 9.97
CA PRO A 59 4.40 -10.44 10.54
C PRO A 59 5.13 -10.28 11.89
N ILE A 60 5.85 -9.17 12.06
CA ILE A 60 6.56 -8.85 13.31
C ILE A 60 5.61 -8.27 14.37
N LEU A 61 4.91 -7.18 14.05
CA LEU A 61 4.10 -6.43 15.02
C LEU A 61 2.92 -7.23 15.57
N GLU A 62 2.33 -8.14 14.80
CA GLU A 62 1.22 -8.98 15.31
C GLU A 62 1.65 -9.94 16.44
N SER A 63 2.94 -10.25 16.52
CA SER A 63 3.50 -11.10 17.59
C SER A 63 3.78 -10.29 18.86
N ILE A 64 3.93 -8.98 18.72
CA ILE A 64 4.24 -8.05 19.82
C ILE A 64 2.93 -7.46 20.39
N HIS A 65 1.99 -7.11 19.52
CA HIS A 65 0.73 -6.48 19.88
C HIS A 65 -0.45 -7.41 19.61
N THR A 66 -1.25 -7.67 20.65
CA THR A 66 -2.45 -8.51 20.55
C THR A 66 -3.57 -7.87 19.73
N ASP A 67 -3.60 -6.53 19.70
CA ASP A 67 -4.72 -5.74 19.16
C ASP A 67 -4.42 -5.17 17.76
N PHE A 68 -3.55 -5.83 16.99
CA PHE A 68 -3.21 -5.39 15.63
C PHE A 68 -4.42 -5.47 14.69
N ILE A 69 -4.74 -4.36 14.03
CA ILE A 69 -5.90 -4.26 13.13
C ILE A 69 -5.48 -4.69 11.71
N PRO A 70 -6.07 -5.78 11.18
CA PRO A 70 -5.71 -6.28 9.85
C PRO A 70 -6.26 -5.37 8.76
N ASN A 71 -5.55 -5.29 7.63
CA ASN A 71 -5.90 -4.44 6.50
C ASN A 71 -5.84 -5.20 5.17
N ASN A 72 -6.71 -4.80 4.25
CA ASN A 72 -6.82 -5.40 2.93
C ASN A 72 -5.94 -4.66 1.92
N ILE A 73 -5.42 -5.37 0.94
CA ILE A 73 -4.87 -4.77 -0.27
C ILE A 73 -5.37 -5.50 -1.50
N PHE A 74 -5.70 -4.72 -2.53
CA PHE A 74 -6.05 -5.23 -3.84
C PHE A 74 -5.43 -4.35 -4.93
N LEU A 75 -4.44 -4.90 -5.63
CA LEU A 75 -3.89 -4.33 -6.86
C LEU A 75 -4.07 -5.32 -8.01
N SER A 76 -4.45 -4.82 -9.18
CA SER A 76 -4.67 -5.62 -10.38
C SER A 76 -4.24 -4.81 -11.60
N GLU A 77 -4.23 -5.40 -12.79
CA GLU A 77 -3.93 -4.64 -14.02
C GLU A 77 -4.90 -3.48 -14.27
N ALA A 78 -6.17 -3.63 -13.87
CA ALA A 78 -7.16 -2.56 -13.95
C ALA A 78 -7.12 -1.58 -12.78
N SER A 79 -6.39 -1.89 -11.71
CA SER A 79 -6.26 -1.06 -10.52
C SER A 79 -4.84 -1.18 -9.95
N ASN A 80 -3.84 -0.75 -10.70
CA ASN A 80 -2.44 -1.04 -10.44
C ASN A 80 -1.80 -0.05 -9.47
N MET A 81 -2.49 1.04 -9.10
CA MET A 81 -1.99 2.02 -8.14
C MET A 81 -2.98 2.26 -7.01
N GLY A 82 -2.50 2.18 -5.77
CA GLY A 82 -3.23 2.59 -4.57
C GLY A 82 -2.58 3.82 -3.94
N ILE A 83 -3.27 4.95 -3.97
CA ILE A 83 -2.88 6.15 -3.22
C ILE A 83 -3.43 6.04 -1.80
N VAL A 84 -2.54 5.91 -0.83
CA VAL A 84 -2.87 5.76 0.58
C VAL A 84 -2.73 7.11 1.28
N MET A 85 -3.85 7.72 1.60
CA MET A 85 -3.90 8.96 2.35
C MET A 85 -4.12 8.71 3.83
N GLY A 86 -3.75 9.69 4.63
CA GLY A 86 -4.07 9.67 6.04
C GLY A 86 -3.09 10.49 6.84
N PRO A 87 -3.50 10.90 8.05
CA PRO A 87 -2.67 11.67 8.94
C PRO A 87 -1.36 10.97 9.34
N ASN A 88 -0.41 11.75 9.85
CA ASN A 88 0.79 11.17 10.46
C ASN A 88 0.37 10.25 11.62
N MET A 89 1.13 9.18 11.86
CA MET A 89 0.82 8.17 12.88
C MET A 89 -0.46 7.34 12.63
N SER A 90 -1.14 7.49 11.48
CA SER A 90 -2.33 6.69 11.17
C SER A 90 -2.05 5.22 10.81
N GLY A 91 -0.77 4.83 10.73
CA GLY A 91 -0.34 3.48 10.35
C GLY A 91 0.06 3.31 8.88
N LYS A 92 0.21 4.38 8.09
CA LYS A 92 0.60 4.30 6.67
C LYS A 92 1.89 3.50 6.45
N SER A 93 3.00 3.93 7.06
CA SER A 93 4.30 3.26 6.87
C SER A 93 4.28 1.81 7.37
N THR A 94 3.55 1.53 8.47
CA THR A 94 3.34 0.16 8.96
C THR A 94 2.59 -0.71 7.95
N TYR A 95 1.56 -0.18 7.31
CA TYR A 95 0.82 -0.88 6.27
C TYR A 95 1.66 -1.11 5.01
N LEU A 96 2.45 -0.12 4.59
CA LEU A 96 3.37 -0.28 3.48
C LEU A 96 4.40 -1.39 3.75
N GLN A 97 4.99 -1.40 4.95
CA GLN A 97 5.97 -2.42 5.37
C GLN A 97 5.32 -3.80 5.46
N GLN A 98 4.10 -3.87 6.00
CA GLN A 98 3.32 -5.09 6.06
C GLN A 98 3.16 -5.73 4.67
N VAL A 99 2.79 -4.96 3.65
CA VAL A 99 2.61 -5.50 2.29
C VAL A 99 3.93 -6.07 1.76
N CYS A 100 5.03 -5.31 1.87
CA CYS A 100 6.34 -5.78 1.44
C CYS A 100 6.74 -7.08 2.14
N LEU A 101 6.58 -7.14 3.47
CA LEU A 101 6.96 -8.31 4.26
C LEU A 101 6.10 -9.54 3.91
N ILE A 102 4.80 -9.37 3.70
CA ILE A 102 3.93 -10.49 3.27
C ILE A 102 4.40 -11.06 1.94
N VAL A 103 4.72 -10.21 0.96
CA VAL A 103 5.24 -10.64 -0.34
C VAL A 103 6.56 -11.39 -0.19
N ILE A 104 7.49 -10.87 0.61
CA ILE A 104 8.80 -11.51 0.86
C ILE A 104 8.61 -12.89 1.50
N VAL A 105 7.83 -12.98 2.59
CA VAL A 105 7.59 -14.24 3.33
C VAL A 105 6.91 -15.28 2.44
N ALA A 106 5.96 -14.85 1.61
CA ALA A 106 5.34 -15.74 0.65
C ALA A 106 6.34 -16.28 -0.38
N GLN A 107 7.17 -15.42 -0.99
CA GLN A 107 8.13 -15.84 -2.02
C GLN A 107 9.32 -16.64 -1.46
N ILE A 108 9.60 -16.56 -0.15
CA ILE A 108 10.48 -17.49 0.57
C ILE A 108 9.87 -18.91 0.64
N GLY A 109 8.54 -19.04 0.52
CA GLY A 109 7.81 -20.31 0.60
C GLY A 109 7.14 -20.57 1.95
N CYS A 110 6.99 -19.55 2.79
CA CYS A 110 6.31 -19.64 4.08
C CYS A 110 4.83 -19.21 3.99
N TYR A 111 4.01 -19.63 4.96
CA TYR A 111 2.64 -19.16 5.07
C TYR A 111 2.64 -17.70 5.54
N VAL A 112 1.60 -16.95 5.20
CA VAL A 112 1.53 -15.52 5.47
C VAL A 112 0.38 -15.18 6.43
N PRO A 113 0.53 -14.12 7.24
CA PRO A 113 -0.47 -13.74 8.23
C PRO A 113 -1.63 -12.97 7.61
N ALA A 114 -2.53 -13.69 6.94
CA ALA A 114 -3.70 -13.15 6.28
C ALA A 114 -4.83 -14.17 6.33
N ARG A 115 -6.08 -13.72 6.10
CA ARG A 115 -7.22 -14.63 5.91
C ARG A 115 -7.21 -15.24 4.52
N PHE A 116 -6.79 -14.46 3.52
CA PHE A 116 -6.61 -14.90 2.15
C PHE A 116 -5.45 -14.12 1.52
N ALA A 117 -4.64 -14.81 0.70
CA ALA A 117 -3.54 -14.19 -0.03
C ALA A 117 -3.39 -14.85 -1.40
N ASN A 118 -3.58 -14.05 -2.44
CA ASN A 118 -3.20 -14.36 -3.81
C ASN A 118 -2.18 -13.32 -4.27
N LEU A 119 -1.02 -13.78 -4.71
CA LEU A 119 0.12 -12.95 -5.03
C LEU A 119 0.59 -13.29 -6.44
N ARG A 120 0.94 -12.27 -7.22
CA ARG A 120 1.82 -12.52 -8.36
C ARG A 120 3.26 -12.62 -7.90
N VAL A 121 4.10 -13.32 -8.66
CA VAL A 121 5.54 -13.38 -8.38
C VAL A 121 6.18 -12.07 -8.80
N PHE A 122 6.70 -11.31 -7.84
CA PHE A 122 7.40 -10.06 -8.10
C PHE A 122 8.89 -10.31 -8.33
N ASP A 123 9.47 -9.61 -9.30
CA ASP A 123 10.91 -9.68 -9.59
C ASP A 123 11.73 -8.80 -8.65
N ARG A 124 11.18 -7.63 -8.30
CA ARG A 124 11.81 -6.61 -7.45
C ARG A 124 10.77 -5.91 -6.60
N ILE A 125 11.15 -5.58 -5.37
CA ILE A 125 10.39 -4.70 -4.49
C ILE A 125 11.20 -3.41 -4.34
N PHE A 126 10.64 -2.31 -4.82
CA PHE A 126 11.22 -0.98 -4.68
C PHE A 126 10.54 -0.25 -3.54
N THR A 127 11.33 0.24 -2.59
CA THR A 127 10.82 1.00 -1.45
C THR A 127 11.46 2.38 -1.39
N ARG A 128 10.63 3.41 -1.30
CA ARG A 128 11.04 4.72 -0.80
C ARG A 128 10.26 4.98 0.47
N MET A 129 10.79 4.53 1.60
CA MET A 129 10.21 4.77 2.92
C MET A 129 11.08 5.79 3.62
N GLY A 130 10.53 6.93 3.98
CA GLY A 130 11.27 7.95 4.72
C GLY A 130 11.72 7.39 6.08
N THR A 131 13.01 7.20 6.26
CA THR A 131 13.62 7.01 7.59
C THR A 131 14.55 8.17 7.88
N ALA A 132 14.60 8.51 9.17
CA ALA A 132 15.25 9.67 9.77
C ALA A 132 16.54 10.11 9.05
N ASP A 133 16.63 11.41 8.82
CA ASP A 133 17.76 12.15 8.27
C ASP A 133 19.09 11.40 8.44
N CYS A 134 19.56 10.76 7.36
CA CYS A 134 20.94 10.32 7.29
C CYS A 134 21.82 11.57 7.24
N LEU A 135 22.37 11.95 8.39
CA LEU A 135 23.46 12.92 8.50
C LEU A 135 24.73 12.49 7.73
N GLU A 136 24.77 11.26 7.22
CA GLU A 136 25.98 10.59 6.73
C GLU A 136 26.31 10.79 5.24
N TYR A 137 25.62 11.70 4.53
CA TYR A 137 26.05 12.11 3.21
C TYR A 137 26.00 13.63 3.08
N ASN A 138 27.04 14.24 2.51
CA ASN A 138 27.10 15.68 2.13
C ASN A 138 26.08 16.06 1.02
N CYS A 139 24.92 15.43 1.00
CA CYS A 139 23.83 15.66 0.06
C CYS A 139 22.61 16.18 0.81
N SER A 140 21.84 17.08 0.19
CA SER A 140 20.56 17.49 0.75
C SER A 140 19.59 16.30 0.82
N THR A 141 18.72 16.29 1.83
CA THR A 141 17.67 15.27 2.00
C THR A 141 16.85 15.10 0.72
N PHE A 142 16.54 16.22 0.05
CA PHE A 142 15.86 16.22 -1.24
C PHE A 142 16.68 15.56 -2.36
N MET A 143 17.99 15.84 -2.47
CA MET A 143 18.83 15.21 -3.51
C MET A 143 18.89 13.69 -3.33
N THR A 144 19.02 13.21 -2.09
CA THR A 144 18.99 11.78 -1.78
C THR A 144 17.65 11.16 -2.16
N GLU A 145 16.54 11.82 -1.79
CA GLU A 145 15.18 11.43 -2.18
C GLU A 145 15.02 11.32 -3.71
N MET A 146 15.57 12.27 -4.46
CA MET A 146 15.51 12.26 -5.92
C MET A 146 16.38 11.19 -6.55
N LYS A 147 17.55 10.90 -5.99
CA LYS A 147 18.41 9.80 -6.46
C LYS A 147 17.75 8.44 -6.26
N GLU A 148 17.13 8.22 -5.10
CA GLU A 148 16.38 6.99 -4.82
C GLU A 148 15.18 6.86 -5.78
N THR A 149 14.44 7.94 -5.98
CA THR A 149 13.29 7.94 -6.90
C THR A 149 13.74 7.67 -8.35
N ALA A 150 14.83 8.29 -8.80
CA ALA A 150 15.41 8.05 -10.11
C ALA A 150 15.86 6.60 -10.28
N PHE A 151 16.49 6.01 -9.25
CA PHE A 151 16.88 4.60 -9.26
C PHE A 151 15.66 3.68 -9.42
N ILE A 152 14.58 3.93 -8.68
CA ILE A 152 13.34 3.16 -8.81
C ILE A 152 12.79 3.26 -10.23
N VAL A 153 12.60 4.49 -10.73
CA VAL A 153 12.01 4.75 -12.05
C VAL A 153 12.83 4.16 -13.19
N GLN A 154 14.16 4.16 -13.09
CA GLN A 154 15.05 3.61 -14.14
C GLN A 154 15.12 2.08 -14.18
N ASN A 155 14.84 1.39 -13.07
CA ASN A 155 15.05 -0.05 -12.94
C ASN A 155 13.76 -0.87 -12.77
N ILE A 156 12.62 -0.20 -12.80
CA ILE A 156 11.32 -0.82 -12.62
C ILE A 156 10.90 -1.65 -13.84
N SER A 157 10.21 -2.76 -13.59
CA SER A 157 9.53 -3.56 -14.61
C SER A 157 8.03 -3.63 -14.33
N GLU A 158 7.25 -4.13 -15.29
CA GLU A 158 5.80 -4.41 -15.11
C GLU A 158 5.52 -5.47 -14.01
N ARG A 159 6.54 -6.24 -13.61
CA ARG A 159 6.47 -7.27 -12.56
C ARG A 159 7.02 -6.80 -11.22
N SER A 160 7.36 -5.52 -11.09
CA SER A 160 7.87 -4.96 -9.85
C SER A 160 6.74 -4.46 -8.94
N LEU A 161 6.97 -4.53 -7.63
CA LEU A 161 6.16 -3.88 -6.61
C LEU A 161 6.86 -2.59 -6.18
N VAL A 162 6.16 -1.46 -6.25
CA VAL A 162 6.66 -0.17 -5.79
C VAL A 162 5.88 0.30 -4.58
N VAL A 163 6.62 0.74 -3.57
CA VAL A 163 6.07 1.25 -2.32
C VAL A 163 6.75 2.56 -2.00
N MET A 164 6.01 3.67 -2.11
CA MET A 164 6.52 5.03 -1.87
C MET A 164 5.80 5.66 -0.69
N ASP A 165 6.54 6.38 0.15
CA ASP A 165 6.05 7.12 1.31
C ASP A 165 6.54 8.57 1.25
N GLU A 166 5.60 9.51 1.15
CA GLU A 166 5.83 10.97 1.25
C GLU A 166 6.84 11.59 0.26
N LEU A 167 6.82 11.19 -1.01
CA LEU A 167 7.64 11.81 -2.05
C LEU A 167 7.32 13.31 -2.24
N GLY A 168 8.36 14.13 -2.35
CA GLY A 168 8.29 15.57 -2.61
C GLY A 168 8.16 16.43 -1.35
N ARG A 169 8.39 15.87 -0.15
CA ARG A 169 8.22 16.60 1.12
C ARG A 169 9.31 17.65 1.39
N ALA A 170 10.54 17.41 0.93
CA ALA A 170 11.70 18.25 1.25
C ALA A 170 11.89 19.49 0.33
N THR A 171 10.89 19.85 -0.48
CA THR A 171 10.95 20.95 -1.46
C THR A 171 9.71 21.85 -1.40
N SER A 172 9.61 22.82 -2.31
CA SER A 172 8.43 23.67 -2.45
C SER A 172 7.18 22.83 -2.67
N SER A 173 6.05 23.21 -2.05
CA SER A 173 4.83 22.39 -2.12
C SER A 173 4.30 22.20 -3.53
N SER A 174 4.55 23.16 -4.44
CA SER A 174 4.18 23.06 -5.85
C SER A 174 5.08 22.10 -6.61
N ASP A 175 6.39 22.19 -6.41
CA ASP A 175 7.35 21.34 -7.14
C ASP A 175 7.25 19.91 -6.65
N GLY A 176 7.17 19.72 -5.33
CA GLY A 176 6.96 18.40 -4.72
C GLY A 176 5.68 17.72 -5.23
N PHE A 177 4.60 18.49 -5.39
CA PHE A 177 3.35 17.97 -5.96
C PHE A 177 3.52 17.56 -7.41
N ALA A 178 4.09 18.45 -8.24
CA ALA A 178 4.28 18.19 -9.66
C ALA A 178 5.18 16.97 -9.90
N MET A 179 6.22 16.80 -9.08
CA MET A 179 7.12 15.65 -9.15
C MET A 179 6.44 14.36 -8.71
N ALA A 180 5.71 14.37 -7.59
CA ALA A 180 4.96 13.21 -7.13
C ALA A 180 3.91 12.78 -8.18
N TRP A 181 3.20 13.75 -8.76
CA TRP A 181 2.24 13.54 -9.83
C TRP A 181 2.88 12.89 -11.05
N SER A 182 3.95 13.51 -11.57
CA SER A 182 4.69 13.03 -12.74
C SER A 182 5.27 11.62 -12.53
N CYS A 183 5.78 11.33 -11.32
CA CYS A 183 6.23 9.98 -10.96
C CYS A 183 5.08 8.98 -10.97
N CYS A 184 3.91 9.34 -10.41
CA CYS A 184 2.75 8.46 -10.43
C CYS A 184 2.29 8.15 -11.86
N GLU A 185 2.22 9.15 -12.74
CA GLU A 185 1.86 8.95 -14.15
C GLU A 185 2.85 8.02 -14.87
N HIS A 186 4.15 8.18 -14.61
CA HIS A 186 5.16 7.31 -15.18
C HIS A 186 5.01 5.85 -14.71
N LEU A 187 4.79 5.63 -13.41
CA LEU A 187 4.57 4.29 -12.84
C LEU A 187 3.28 3.65 -13.36
N LEU A 188 2.23 4.46 -13.55
CA LEU A 188 0.97 4.02 -14.15
C LEU A 188 1.17 3.53 -15.59
N ALA A 189 1.93 4.28 -16.40
CA ALA A 189 2.21 3.92 -17.79
C ALA A 189 2.94 2.57 -17.92
N LEU A 190 3.81 2.25 -16.96
CA LEU A 190 4.54 0.98 -16.89
C LEU A 190 3.71 -0.19 -16.34
N LYS A 191 2.47 0.06 -15.89
CA LYS A 191 1.57 -0.94 -15.30
C LYS A 191 2.11 -1.66 -14.06
N ALA A 192 3.17 -1.14 -13.44
CA ALA A 192 3.74 -1.69 -12.23
C ALA A 192 2.76 -1.53 -11.04
N TYR A 193 2.79 -2.48 -10.12
CA TYR A 193 1.92 -2.43 -8.94
C TYR A 193 2.52 -1.45 -7.94
N THR A 194 1.79 -0.37 -7.66
CA THR A 194 2.30 0.75 -6.87
C THR A 194 1.40 1.04 -5.68
N ILE A 195 2.00 1.22 -4.51
CA ILE A 195 1.33 1.77 -3.33
C ILE A 195 2.05 3.07 -2.98
N PHE A 196 1.31 4.18 -3.01
CA PHE A 196 1.85 5.51 -2.83
C PHE A 196 1.19 6.17 -1.62
N ALA A 197 1.89 6.24 -0.49
CA ALA A 197 1.41 6.94 0.68
C ALA A 197 1.75 8.43 0.60
N THR A 198 0.77 9.29 0.90
CA THR A 198 0.97 10.74 0.81
C THR A 198 0.10 11.52 1.79
N HIS A 199 0.56 12.74 2.10
CA HIS A 199 -0.20 13.79 2.76
C HIS A 199 -0.83 14.79 1.78
N MET A 200 -0.52 14.67 0.49
CA MET A 200 -0.95 15.61 -0.53
C MET A 200 -2.35 15.26 -0.99
N GLU A 201 -3.35 15.90 -0.40
CA GLU A 201 -4.77 15.66 -0.73
C GLU A 201 -5.08 15.87 -2.21
N ASN A 202 -4.40 16.82 -2.87
CA ASN A 202 -4.55 17.09 -4.30
C ASN A 202 -4.16 15.90 -5.18
N LEU A 203 -3.29 14.99 -4.70
CA LEU A 203 -2.90 13.81 -5.48
C LEU A 203 -4.10 12.85 -5.66
N SER A 204 -5.15 12.99 -4.86
CA SER A 204 -6.41 12.27 -5.05
C SER A 204 -7.16 12.64 -6.34
N GLU A 205 -6.80 13.75 -7.00
CA GLU A 205 -7.29 14.10 -8.33
C GLU A 205 -6.72 13.16 -9.40
N LEU A 206 -5.63 12.44 -9.14
CA LEU A 206 -5.10 11.47 -10.09
C LEU A 206 -6.14 10.38 -10.43
N ALA A 207 -6.98 9.98 -9.46
CA ALA A 207 -8.05 9.02 -9.68
C ALA A 207 -9.21 9.55 -10.53
N THR A 208 -9.36 10.86 -10.70
CA THR A 208 -10.35 11.39 -11.66
C THR A 208 -9.84 11.27 -13.08
N LEU A 209 -8.53 11.35 -13.32
CA LEU A 209 -7.91 11.25 -14.64
C LEU A 209 -7.56 9.81 -15.03
N TYR A 210 -7.16 9.00 -14.05
CA TYR A 210 -6.74 7.62 -14.22
C TYR A 210 -7.62 6.68 -13.39
N PRO A 211 -8.62 6.04 -13.99
CA PRO A 211 -9.56 5.16 -13.28
C PRO A 211 -8.89 3.94 -12.61
N ASN A 212 -7.71 3.57 -13.08
CA ASN A 212 -6.85 2.52 -12.54
C ASN A 212 -6.11 2.92 -11.24
N VAL A 213 -6.28 4.16 -10.79
CA VAL A 213 -5.83 4.63 -9.48
C VAL A 213 -6.96 4.50 -8.46
N LYS A 214 -6.69 3.78 -7.37
CA LYS A 214 -7.57 3.71 -6.21
C LYS A 214 -7.12 4.66 -5.13
N ILE A 215 -8.09 5.36 -4.55
CA ILE A 215 -7.86 6.21 -3.38
C ILE A 215 -8.27 5.44 -2.13
N LEU A 216 -7.34 5.32 -1.21
CA LEU A 216 -7.51 4.67 0.10
C LEU A 216 -7.17 5.69 1.18
N HIS A 217 -7.80 5.57 2.34
CA HIS A 217 -7.46 6.39 3.49
C HIS A 217 -7.52 5.60 4.80
N PHE A 218 -6.68 5.99 5.75
CA PHE A 218 -6.82 5.51 7.13
C PHE A 218 -7.95 6.23 7.86
N HIS A 219 -8.87 5.46 8.42
CA HIS A 219 -10.02 5.97 9.14
C HIS A 219 -9.62 6.60 10.47
N VAL A 220 -10.02 7.86 10.66
CA VAL A 220 -9.79 8.61 11.89
C VAL A 220 -11.10 9.21 12.35
N GLU A 221 -11.45 8.96 13.61
CA GLU A 221 -12.59 9.60 14.26
C GLU A 221 -12.11 10.78 15.11
N VAL A 222 -12.83 11.89 15.05
CA VAL A 222 -12.59 13.05 15.92
C VAL A 222 -13.66 13.07 17.00
N LYS A 223 -13.25 12.89 18.26
CA LYS A 223 -14.12 12.96 19.44
C LYS A 223 -13.49 13.91 20.46
N ASN A 224 -14.24 14.91 20.92
CA ASN A 224 -13.82 15.86 21.95
C ASN A 224 -12.44 16.53 21.66
N ASN A 225 -12.20 16.98 20.42
CA ASN A 225 -10.90 17.51 19.96
C ASN A 225 -9.70 16.53 20.08
N ARG A 226 -9.96 15.24 20.32
CA ARG A 226 -8.96 14.17 20.26
C ARG A 226 -9.19 13.32 19.02
N MET A 227 -8.10 12.88 18.43
CA MET A 227 -8.13 11.95 17.29
C MET A 227 -8.04 10.54 17.81
N ASP A 228 -8.96 9.71 17.35
CA ASP A 228 -8.96 8.27 17.57
C ASP A 228 -8.62 7.58 16.25
N PHE A 229 -7.38 7.08 16.17
CA PHE A 229 -6.88 6.38 15.00
C PHE A 229 -7.38 4.94 15.03
N LYS A 230 -8.25 4.58 14.09
CA LYS A 230 -8.80 3.22 14.02
C LYS A 230 -7.86 2.23 13.31
N PHE A 231 -6.75 2.71 12.74
CA PHE A 231 -5.78 1.92 11.96
C PHE A 231 -6.41 1.04 10.86
N GLN A 232 -7.63 1.37 10.44
CA GLN A 232 -8.39 0.65 9.43
C GLN A 232 -8.36 1.44 8.12
N LEU A 233 -7.96 0.77 7.05
CA LEU A 233 -7.95 1.32 5.70
C LEU A 233 -9.36 1.23 5.10
N LYS A 234 -9.84 2.34 4.51
CA LYS A 234 -11.13 2.44 3.84
C LYS A 234 -10.97 3.03 2.45
N ASP A 235 -11.89 2.68 1.55
CA ASP A 235 -11.94 3.23 0.20
C ASP A 235 -12.42 4.69 0.20
N GLY A 236 -11.94 5.45 -0.78
CA GLY A 236 -12.38 6.81 -1.07
C GLY A 236 -11.52 7.90 -0.44
N LYS A 237 -11.90 9.15 -0.72
CA LYS A 237 -11.24 10.34 -0.15
C LYS A 237 -11.74 10.54 1.28
N CYS A 238 -10.82 10.86 2.18
CA CYS A 238 -11.16 11.38 3.51
C CYS A 238 -10.42 12.69 3.70
N HIS A 239 -11.16 13.72 4.05
CA HIS A 239 -10.61 15.03 4.38
C HIS A 239 -10.87 15.29 5.87
N VAL A 240 -9.80 15.35 6.65
CA VAL A 240 -9.87 15.73 8.06
C VAL A 240 -9.45 17.20 8.16
N PRO A 241 -10.40 18.14 8.27
CA PRO A 241 -10.08 19.56 8.30
C PRO A 241 -9.16 19.88 9.48
N HIS A 242 -8.13 20.67 9.22
CA HIS A 242 -7.24 21.20 10.26
C HIS A 242 -6.54 20.14 11.14
N TYR A 243 -6.31 18.94 10.61
CA TYR A 243 -5.61 17.85 11.29
C TYR A 243 -4.34 18.31 12.03
N GLY A 244 -3.42 19.02 11.35
CA GLY A 244 -2.18 19.46 11.97
C GLY A 244 -2.40 20.42 13.15
N LEU A 245 -3.42 21.27 13.08
CA LEU A 245 -3.76 22.21 14.15
C LEU A 245 -4.42 21.50 15.35
N MET A 246 -5.16 20.42 15.09
CA MET A 246 -5.73 19.60 16.14
C MET A 246 -4.65 18.83 16.89
N LEU A 247 -3.67 18.24 16.19
CA LEU A 247 -2.50 17.62 16.84
C LEU A 247 -1.72 18.62 17.68
N ALA A 248 -1.51 19.84 17.16
CA ALA A 248 -0.87 20.91 17.91
C ALA A 248 -1.58 21.20 19.25
N GLY A 249 -2.92 21.21 19.25
CA GLY A 249 -3.71 21.35 20.48
C GLY A 249 -3.51 20.21 21.47
N VAL A 250 -3.48 18.97 20.99
CA VAL A 250 -3.21 17.79 21.83
C VAL A 250 -1.77 17.82 22.37
N ALA A 251 -0.82 18.33 21.59
CA ALA A 251 0.58 18.50 22.00
C ALA A 251 0.80 19.64 23.01
N GLY A 252 -0.25 20.39 23.36
CA GLY A 252 -0.20 21.43 24.39
C GLY A 252 0.11 22.84 23.88
N LEU A 253 0.00 23.10 22.58
CA LEU A 253 0.14 24.48 22.06
C LEU A 253 -0.99 25.38 22.62
N PRO A 254 -0.68 26.64 22.98
CA PRO A 254 -1.69 27.57 23.51
C PRO A 254 -2.86 27.76 22.54
N SER A 255 -4.07 27.86 23.08
CA SER A 255 -5.31 28.07 22.30
C SER A 255 -5.24 29.32 21.42
N SER A 256 -4.64 30.40 21.90
CA SER A 256 -4.44 31.65 21.15
C SER A 256 -3.62 31.45 19.86
N VAL A 257 -2.59 30.60 19.89
CA VAL A 257 -1.77 30.26 18.72
C VAL A 257 -2.60 29.43 17.73
N ILE A 258 -3.34 28.45 18.23
CA ILE A 258 -4.18 27.56 17.41
C ILE A 258 -5.30 28.35 16.72
N GLU A 259 -5.97 29.25 17.43
CA GLU A 259 -7.02 30.10 16.86
C GLU A 259 -6.48 31.03 15.77
N THR A 260 -5.28 31.58 15.99
CA THR A 260 -4.61 32.42 14.99
C THR A 260 -4.25 31.58 13.75
N ALA A 261 -3.70 30.39 13.94
CA ALA A 261 -3.37 29.48 12.85
C ALA A 261 -4.61 29.02 12.06
N LYS A 262 -5.75 28.79 12.74
CA LYS A 262 -7.04 28.49 12.10
C LYS A 262 -7.50 29.64 11.21
N ARG A 263 -7.44 30.89 11.68
CA ARG A 263 -7.78 32.10 10.89
C ARG A 263 -6.90 32.28 9.65
N ILE A 264 -5.60 32.04 9.78
CA ILE A 264 -4.67 32.12 8.65
C ILE A 264 -5.00 31.03 7.63
N THR A 265 -5.19 29.80 8.09
CA THR A 265 -5.51 28.65 7.23
C THR A 265 -6.81 28.89 6.45
N SER A 266 -7.87 29.35 7.09
CA SER A 266 -9.14 29.65 6.41
C SER A 266 -8.99 30.71 5.33
N THR A 267 -8.16 31.73 5.56
CA THR A 267 -7.87 32.79 4.58
C THR A 267 -7.13 32.25 3.37
N ILE A 268 -6.18 31.32 3.57
CA ILE A 268 -5.43 30.67 2.48
C ILE A 268 -6.35 29.76 1.67
N THR A 269 -7.20 28.97 2.33
CA THR A 269 -8.15 28.06 1.65
C THR A 269 -9.15 28.84 0.81
N LEU A 270 -9.74 29.92 1.34
CA LEU A 270 -10.69 30.77 0.59
C LEU A 270 -10.09 31.34 -0.70
N LYS A 271 -8.79 31.67 -0.70
CA LYS A 271 -8.09 32.12 -1.92
C LYS A 271 -7.89 31.00 -2.95
N LYS A 272 -7.78 29.74 -2.50
CA LYS A 272 -7.63 28.56 -3.36
C LYS A 272 -8.97 28.11 -3.97
N THR A 273 -10.07 28.13 -3.20
CA THR A 273 -11.37 27.63 -3.66
C THR A 273 -11.93 28.41 -4.86
N LYS A 274 -11.68 29.73 -4.94
CA LYS A 274 -12.08 30.56 -6.10
C LYS A 274 -11.43 30.17 -7.43
N ARG A 275 -10.45 29.25 -7.45
CA ARG A 275 -9.74 28.79 -8.66
C ARG A 275 -10.12 27.37 -9.11
N ALA A 276 -10.87 26.59 -8.31
CA ALA A 276 -11.03 25.15 -8.50
C ALA A 276 -12.36 24.69 -9.13
N GLU A 277 -13.29 25.59 -9.45
CA GLU A 277 -14.67 25.23 -9.84
C GLU A 277 -14.86 24.77 -11.31
N VAL A 278 -13.82 24.45 -12.07
CA VAL A 278 -13.94 24.24 -13.54
C VAL A 278 -13.86 22.78 -14.03
N ASN A 279 -13.41 21.78 -13.26
CA ASN A 279 -13.01 20.48 -13.86
C ASN A 279 -13.71 19.17 -13.40
N CYS A 280 -14.85 19.20 -12.73
CA CYS A 280 -15.40 17.98 -12.09
C CYS A 280 -16.47 17.18 -12.86
N GLN A 281 -16.72 17.42 -14.16
CA GLN A 281 -17.86 16.78 -14.86
C GLN A 281 -17.51 15.73 -15.94
N GLN A 282 -16.25 15.50 -16.29
CA GLN A 282 -15.94 14.73 -17.51
C GLN A 282 -15.52 13.25 -17.36
N ASN A 283 -15.31 12.70 -16.15
CA ASN A 283 -14.68 11.38 -16.01
C ASN A 283 -15.47 10.29 -15.25
N ASN A 284 -16.76 10.47 -14.98
CA ASN A 284 -17.56 9.45 -14.27
C ASN A 284 -17.77 8.17 -15.09
N ASP A 285 -17.97 8.29 -16.41
CA ASP A 285 -18.25 7.13 -17.28
C ASP A 285 -17.04 6.20 -17.40
N LEU A 286 -15.83 6.77 -17.48
CA LEU A 286 -14.59 6.00 -17.52
C LEU A 286 -14.32 5.26 -16.20
N GLN A 287 -14.62 5.86 -15.06
CA GLN A 287 -14.50 5.19 -13.76
C GLN A 287 -15.40 3.97 -13.64
N MET A 288 -16.63 4.06 -14.15
CA MET A 288 -17.59 2.95 -14.15
C MET A 288 -17.11 1.78 -15.01
N ILE A 289 -16.55 2.06 -16.19
CA ILE A 289 -16.00 1.03 -17.09
C ILE A 289 -14.84 0.29 -16.42
N TYR A 290 -13.93 1.02 -15.75
CA TYR A 290 -12.79 0.38 -15.09
C TYR A 290 -13.18 -0.49 -13.89
N ARG A 291 -14.20 -0.10 -13.11
CA ARG A 291 -14.72 -0.96 -12.03
C ARG A 291 -15.27 -2.28 -12.58
N VAL A 292 -15.94 -2.23 -13.73
CA VAL A 292 -16.40 -3.42 -14.45
C VAL A 292 -15.22 -4.29 -14.89
N VAL A 293 -14.22 -3.71 -15.55
CA VAL A 293 -13.01 -4.43 -15.97
C VAL A 293 -12.30 -5.07 -14.78
N GLN A 294 -12.18 -4.36 -13.67
CA GLN A 294 -11.56 -4.88 -12.45
C GLN A 294 -12.29 -6.13 -11.94
N ARG A 295 -13.63 -6.10 -11.86
CA ARG A 295 -14.40 -7.27 -11.44
C ARG A 295 -14.30 -8.42 -12.45
N LEU A 296 -14.25 -8.15 -13.75
CA LEU A 296 -14.05 -9.16 -14.78
C LEU A 296 -12.67 -9.84 -14.66
N ILE A 297 -11.62 -9.07 -14.37
CA ILE A 297 -10.28 -9.62 -14.10
C ILE A 297 -10.31 -10.51 -12.85
N CYS A 298 -10.99 -10.10 -11.78
CA CYS A 298 -11.18 -10.95 -10.60
C CYS A 298 -11.87 -12.27 -10.95
N LEU A 299 -12.93 -12.24 -11.77
CA LEU A 299 -13.66 -13.43 -12.19
C LEU A 299 -12.79 -14.36 -13.05
N LYS A 300 -12.01 -13.80 -13.98
CA LYS A 300 -11.06 -14.56 -14.83
C LYS A 300 -10.08 -15.39 -14.01
N TYR A 301 -9.58 -14.84 -12.90
CA TYR A 301 -8.60 -15.53 -12.04
C TYR A 301 -9.26 -16.27 -10.85
N SER A 302 -10.59 -16.36 -10.79
CA SER A 302 -11.30 -17.08 -9.73
C SER A 302 -11.48 -18.55 -10.10
N ASN A 303 -11.31 -19.45 -9.12
CA ASN A 303 -11.58 -20.89 -9.27
C ASN A 303 -13.08 -21.22 -9.05
N GLN A 304 -13.99 -20.43 -9.62
CA GLN A 304 -15.44 -20.65 -9.46
C GLN A 304 -16.00 -21.61 -10.52
N ASN A 305 -17.08 -22.33 -10.17
CA ASN A 305 -17.84 -23.17 -11.11
C ASN A 305 -18.51 -22.32 -12.20
N GLU A 306 -18.75 -22.89 -13.39
CA GLU A 306 -19.31 -22.18 -14.55
C GLU A 306 -20.65 -21.48 -14.27
N ASP A 307 -21.52 -22.10 -13.45
CA ASP A 307 -22.81 -21.52 -13.07
C ASP A 307 -22.65 -20.26 -12.18
N SER A 308 -21.71 -20.29 -11.23
CA SER A 308 -21.38 -19.14 -10.37
C SER A 308 -20.75 -17.99 -11.15
N LEU A 309 -19.94 -18.31 -12.18
CA LEU A 309 -19.37 -17.33 -13.09
C LEU A 309 -20.47 -16.64 -13.92
N ARG A 310 -21.45 -17.40 -14.44
CA ARG A 310 -22.58 -16.83 -15.19
C ARG A 310 -23.41 -15.88 -14.33
N GLU A 311 -23.74 -16.26 -13.11
CA GLU A 311 -24.51 -15.43 -12.18
C GLU A 311 -23.74 -14.15 -11.83
N SER A 312 -22.43 -14.26 -11.55
CA SER A 312 -21.56 -13.11 -11.27
C SER A 312 -21.46 -12.13 -12.45
N LEU A 313 -21.41 -12.65 -13.69
CA LEU A 313 -21.40 -11.84 -14.90
C LEU A 313 -22.74 -11.15 -15.15
N GLN A 314 -23.86 -11.82 -14.89
CA GLN A 314 -25.20 -11.22 -14.97
C GLN A 314 -25.37 -10.08 -13.96
N ASN A 315 -25.01 -10.32 -12.69
CA ASN A 315 -25.03 -9.29 -11.64
C ASN A 315 -24.17 -8.08 -12.00
N LEU A 316 -22.99 -8.31 -12.57
CA LEU A 316 -22.09 -7.24 -12.98
C LEU A 316 -22.66 -6.39 -14.12
N LYS A 317 -23.32 -7.03 -15.10
CA LYS A 317 -24.04 -6.35 -16.19
C LYS A 317 -25.19 -5.50 -15.65
N GLU A 318 -25.97 -6.02 -14.71
CA GLU A 318 -27.07 -5.28 -14.08
C GLU A 318 -26.58 -4.10 -13.26
N CYS A 319 -25.50 -4.24 -12.49
CA CYS A 319 -24.90 -3.13 -11.75
C CYS A 319 -24.42 -1.99 -12.67
N TYR A 320 -23.84 -2.33 -13.83
CA TYR A 320 -23.38 -1.34 -14.82
C TYR A 320 -24.53 -0.57 -15.44
N ILE A 321 -25.58 -1.26 -15.89
CA ILE A 321 -26.78 -0.63 -16.46
C ILE A 321 -27.50 0.23 -15.40
N GLY A 322 -27.50 -0.19 -14.14
CA GLY A 322 -28.12 0.53 -13.03
C GLY A 322 -27.30 1.69 -12.45
N GLY A 323 -26.08 1.96 -12.94
CA GLY A 323 -25.23 3.03 -12.43
C GLY A 323 -24.72 2.83 -10.99
N ARG A 324 -24.73 1.59 -10.47
CA ARG A 324 -24.42 1.25 -9.06
C ARG A 324 -23.11 0.46 -8.90
N VAL A 325 -22.15 0.61 -9.81
CA VAL A 325 -20.87 -0.13 -9.77
C VAL A 325 -19.87 0.57 -8.87
#